data_AF-A0A3N1DAD9-F1
#
_entry.id   AF-A0A3N1DAD9-F1
#
_cell.length_a   1.000
_cell.length_b   1.000
_cell.length_c   1.000
_cell.angle_alpha   90.00
_cell.angle_beta   90.00
_cell.angle_gamma   90.00
#
_symmetry.space_group_name_H-M   'P 1'
#
loop_
_entity.id
_entity.type
_entity.pdbx_description
1 polymer ?
#
loop_
_entity_poly.entity_id
_entity_poly.type
_entity_poly.pdbx_seq_one_letter_code
_entity_poly.pdbx_strand_id
1 'polypeptide(L)'
;MQRFEVESLALLPGQRVQAKVLSHEPWGLMTSIEGYEHLGSSIDLFQQGAPPPSHEQWPELYPVGSAIDAVVMRISREHAPAWVRLSIRPEELQAFRVMCDFCLKSTILSPGGDGLVLDIRSNDGAGATTVIAHRECLVERVSPGSVGQQARIRKVGRP
;
A
#
# COMPACT_ATOMS: atom_id res chain seq x y z
N MET A 1 3.42 24.40 -9.29
CA MET A 1 2.71 23.69 -8.22
C MET A 1 3.53 22.44 -7.88
N GLN A 2 4.11 22.35 -6.68
CA GLN A 2 4.76 21.10 -6.24
C GLN A 2 3.68 20.03 -6.13
N ARG A 3 3.87 18.92 -6.85
CA ARG A 3 2.94 17.79 -6.83
C ARG A 3 3.22 16.97 -5.58
N PHE A 4 2.46 17.21 -4.50
CA PHE A 4 2.56 16.43 -3.25
C PHE A 4 2.39 14.92 -3.48
N GLU A 5 1.70 14.53 -4.55
CA GLU A 5 1.61 13.14 -5.00
C GLU A 5 2.97 12.49 -5.24
N VAL A 6 3.97 13.27 -5.68
CA VAL A 6 5.29 12.76 -6.10
C VAL A 6 6.03 12.09 -4.95
N GLU A 7 5.92 12.64 -3.75
CA GLU A 7 6.61 12.13 -2.58
C GLU A 7 6.02 10.80 -2.12
N SER A 8 4.69 10.66 -2.23
CA SER A 8 3.98 9.40 -1.96
C SER A 8 4.19 8.30 -2.99
N LEU A 9 4.85 8.56 -4.13
CA LEU A 9 5.10 7.55 -5.18
C LEU A 9 6.17 6.54 -4.81
N ALA A 10 7.05 6.92 -3.88
CA ALA A 10 8.08 6.02 -3.40
C ALA A 10 7.50 4.94 -2.46
N LEU A 11 6.25 5.10 -2.01
CA LEU A 11 5.47 4.05 -1.35
C LEU A 11 4.55 3.34 -2.35
N LEU A 12 4.51 2.02 -2.24
CA LEU A 12 3.64 1.15 -3.03
C LEU A 12 2.82 0.23 -2.11
N PRO A 13 1.55 -0.10 -2.45
CA PRO A 13 0.85 -1.20 -1.82
C PRO A 13 1.67 -2.49 -1.79
N GLY A 14 1.61 -3.21 -0.66
CA GLY A 14 2.42 -4.40 -0.40
C GLY A 14 3.84 -4.13 0.11
N GLN A 15 4.29 -2.87 0.13
CA GLN A 15 5.59 -2.51 0.70
C GLN A 15 5.56 -2.60 2.22
N ARG A 16 6.58 -3.25 2.80
CA ARG A 16 6.81 -3.26 4.24
C ARG A 16 7.47 -1.95 4.67
N VAL A 17 7.00 -1.40 5.78
CA VAL A 17 7.48 -0.15 6.37
C VAL A 17 7.56 -0.28 7.89
N GLN A 18 8.38 0.57 8.50
CA GLN A 18 8.36 0.79 9.94
C GLN A 18 7.55 2.04 10.24
N ALA A 19 6.58 1.95 11.15
CA ALA A 19 5.70 3.04 11.51
C ALA A 19 5.73 3.28 13.02
N LYS A 20 5.88 4.54 13.42
CA LYS A 20 5.83 4.98 14.82
C LYS A 20 4.39 5.31 15.21
N VAL A 21 3.92 4.79 16.34
CA VAL A 21 2.61 5.14 16.91
C VAL A 21 2.63 6.57 17.44
N LEU A 22 1.68 7.40 17.01
CA LEU A 22 1.56 8.80 17.43
C LEU A 22 0.44 9.01 18.44
N SER A 23 -0.73 8.41 18.20
CA SER A 23 -1.88 8.46 19.09
C SER A 23 -2.79 7.26 18.89
N HIS A 24 -3.63 7.00 19.89
CA HIS A 24 -4.77 6.10 19.79
C HIS A 24 -6.02 6.90 19.45
N GLU A 25 -6.82 6.38 18.53
CA GLU A 25 -8.12 6.93 18.14
C GLU A 25 -9.24 5.96 18.53
N PRO A 26 -10.53 6.30 18.42
CA PRO A 26 -11.60 5.31 18.65
C PRO A 26 -11.63 4.17 17.61
N TRP A 27 -11.00 4.38 16.44
CA TRP A 27 -11.01 3.44 15.31
C TRP A 27 -9.67 2.73 15.07
N GLY A 28 -8.57 3.18 15.71
CA GLY A 28 -7.27 2.57 15.51
C GLY A 28 -6.10 3.45 15.96
N LEU A 29 -5.04 3.46 15.17
CA LEU A 29 -3.78 4.15 15.47
C LEU A 29 -3.49 5.22 14.43
N MET A 30 -3.12 6.40 14.90
CA MET A 30 -2.39 7.37 14.09
C MET A 30 -0.90 7.01 14.11
N THR A 31 -0.27 7.08 12.94
CA THR A 31 1.13 6.66 12.78
C THR A 31 1.94 7.67 11.97
N SER A 32 3.26 7.57 12.09
CA SER A 32 4.22 8.20 11.19
C SER A 32 5.10 7.13 10.57
N ILE A 33 5.23 7.11 9.25
CA ILE A 33 6.09 6.15 8.55
C ILE A 33 7.51 6.71 8.52
N GLU A 34 8.49 5.93 8.96
CA GLU A 34 9.90 6.33 8.95
C GLU A 34 10.39 6.60 7.52
N GLY A 35 10.99 7.76 7.30
CA GLY A 35 11.42 8.27 5.99
C GLY A 35 10.30 8.89 5.15
N TYR A 36 9.06 8.89 5.64
CA TYR A 36 7.88 9.44 4.97
C TYR A 36 6.99 10.26 5.93
N GLU A 37 7.61 11.00 6.84
CA GLU A 37 6.94 11.70 7.95
C GLU A 37 6.00 12.83 7.50
N HIS A 38 6.16 13.31 6.26
CA HIS A 38 5.31 14.32 5.62
C HIS A 38 3.97 13.75 5.13
N LEU A 39 3.81 12.43 5.10
CA LEU A 39 2.56 11.76 4.74
C LEU A 39 1.70 11.49 5.97
N GLY A 40 0.38 11.58 5.81
CA GLY A 40 -0.54 11.07 6.81
C GLY A 40 -0.53 9.53 6.78
N SER A 41 -0.57 8.87 7.93
CA SER A 41 -0.69 7.42 7.97
C SER A 41 -1.50 6.92 9.15
N SER A 42 -2.17 5.78 8.97
CA SER A 42 -2.96 5.17 10.03
C SER A 42 -3.15 3.66 9.88
N ILE A 43 -3.45 3.01 11.01
CA ILE A 43 -3.85 1.60 11.10
C ILE A 43 -5.27 1.56 11.68
N ASP A 44 -6.22 1.00 10.94
CA ASP A 44 -7.59 0.76 11.44
C ASP A 44 -7.63 -0.60 12.13
N LEU A 45 -7.71 -0.60 13.46
CA LEU A 45 -7.61 -1.80 14.29
C LEU A 45 -8.83 -2.72 14.18
N PHE A 46 -10.00 -2.20 13.80
CA PHE A 46 -11.18 -3.03 13.56
C PHE A 46 -11.05 -3.86 12.29
N GLN A 47 -10.19 -3.43 11.36
CA GLN A 47 -9.87 -4.17 10.15
C GLN A 47 -8.59 -4.99 10.27
N GLN A 48 -8.04 -5.24 11.47
CA GLN A 48 -6.80 -6.03 11.65
C GLN A 48 -7.03 -7.48 12.09
N GLY A 49 -8.25 -7.92 12.36
CA GLY A 49 -8.51 -9.33 12.72
C GLY A 49 -9.74 -9.50 13.60
N ALA A 50 -10.16 -10.74 13.79
CA ALA A 50 -11.33 -11.08 14.60
C ALA A 50 -10.94 -12.06 15.74
N PRO A 51 -11.27 -11.76 17.01
CA PRO A 51 -11.79 -10.48 17.49
C PRO A 51 -10.69 -9.40 17.54
N PRO A 52 -11.02 -8.12 17.30
CA PRO A 52 -10.07 -7.03 17.53
C PRO A 52 -9.79 -6.88 19.04
N PRO A 53 -8.58 -6.43 19.44
CA PRO A 53 -8.29 -6.14 20.83
C PRO A 53 -9.22 -5.05 21.36
N SER A 54 -9.63 -5.15 22.63
CA SER A 54 -10.45 -4.11 23.25
C SER A 54 -9.68 -2.80 23.35
N HIS A 55 -10.37 -1.66 23.32
CA HIS A 55 -9.75 -0.33 23.34
C HIS A 55 -8.82 -0.13 24.55
N GLU A 56 -9.18 -0.73 25.69
CA GLU A 56 -8.41 -0.71 26.94
C GLU A 56 -7.05 -1.40 26.82
N GLN A 57 -6.89 -2.36 25.90
CA GLN A 57 -5.65 -3.09 25.67
C GLN A 57 -4.67 -2.35 24.74
N TRP A 58 -5.14 -1.34 24.02
CA TRP A 58 -4.33 -0.69 22.97
C TRP A 58 -3.10 0.05 23.51
N PRO A 59 -3.14 0.74 24.68
CA PRO A 59 -1.95 1.37 25.23
C PRO A 59 -0.82 0.39 25.56
N GLU A 60 -1.16 -0.84 25.95
CA GLU A 60 -0.20 -1.90 26.25
C GLU A 60 0.33 -2.57 24.97
N LEU A 61 -0.56 -2.91 24.04
CA LEU A 61 -0.21 -3.58 22.78
C LEU A 61 0.52 -2.67 21.79
N TYR A 62 0.13 -1.40 21.76
CA TYR A 62 0.62 -0.39 20.81
C TYR A 62 0.98 0.92 21.54
N PRO A 63 2.02 0.94 22.38
CA PRO A 63 2.36 2.14 23.14
C PRO A 63 2.67 3.33 22.22
N VAL A 64 2.22 4.53 22.58
CA VAL A 64 2.60 5.76 21.86
C VAL A 64 4.12 5.91 21.86
N GLY A 65 4.69 6.20 20.69
CA GLY A 65 6.11 6.33 20.48
C GLY A 65 6.83 5.03 20.12
N SER A 66 6.17 3.88 20.24
CA SER A 66 6.71 2.59 19.78
C SER A 66 6.72 2.49 18.26
N ALA A 67 7.65 1.69 17.72
CA ALA A 67 7.72 1.37 16.31
C ALA A 67 7.06 0.01 16.04
N ILE A 68 6.34 -0.07 14.93
CA ILE A 68 5.59 -1.26 14.51
C ILE A 68 5.92 -1.55 13.03
N ASP A 69 6.16 -2.82 12.72
CA ASP A 69 6.24 -3.29 11.35
C ASP A 69 4.84 -3.33 10.74
N ALA A 70 4.68 -2.69 9.59
CA ALA A 70 3.43 -2.63 8.87
C ALA A 70 3.62 -2.87 7.37
N VAL A 71 2.53 -3.16 6.68
CA VAL A 71 2.46 -3.19 5.22
C VAL A 71 1.55 -2.08 4.72
N VAL A 72 1.98 -1.40 3.67
CA VAL A 72 1.16 -0.40 2.97
C VAL A 72 0.00 -1.12 2.29
N MET A 73 -1.24 -0.83 2.74
CA MET A 73 -2.43 -1.40 2.11
C MET A 73 -2.92 -0.56 0.94
N ARG A 74 -3.03 0.75 1.17
CA ARG A 74 -3.62 1.72 0.25
C ARG A 74 -2.97 3.08 0.45
N ILE A 75 -2.82 3.82 -0.64
CA ILE A 75 -2.37 5.20 -0.62
C ILE A 75 -3.45 6.04 -1.29
N SER A 76 -4.05 6.96 -0.53
CA SER A 76 -5.00 7.93 -1.05
C SER A 76 -4.26 9.19 -1.46
N ARG A 77 -4.45 9.61 -2.72
CA ARG A 77 -3.74 10.74 -3.34
C ARG A 77 -4.70 11.81 -3.87
N GLU A 78 -5.96 11.74 -3.47
CA GLU A 78 -7.00 12.67 -3.91
C GLU A 78 -6.84 14.07 -3.30
N HIS A 79 -6.26 14.14 -2.10
CA HIS A 79 -6.07 15.38 -1.33
C HIS A 79 -4.70 15.41 -0.67
N ALA A 80 -4.19 16.60 -0.40
CA ALA A 80 -2.95 16.80 0.36
C ALA A 80 -3.23 16.91 1.87
N PRO A 81 -2.37 16.34 2.73
CA PRO A 81 -1.28 15.41 2.39
C PRO A 81 -1.85 14.06 1.90
N ALA A 82 -1.08 13.33 1.09
CA ALA A 82 -1.46 11.96 0.76
C ALA A 82 -1.55 11.11 2.03
N TRP A 83 -2.49 10.16 2.03
CA TRP A 83 -2.81 9.35 3.21
C TRP A 83 -2.53 7.88 2.98
N VAL A 84 -1.78 7.26 3.88
CA VAL A 84 -1.39 5.85 3.79
C VAL A 84 -2.15 5.04 4.82
N ARG A 85 -2.92 4.06 4.35
CA ARG A 85 -3.54 3.05 5.20
C ARG A 85 -2.56 1.88 5.34
N LEU A 86 -2.27 1.54 6.58
CA LEU A 86 -1.36 0.47 6.97
C LEU A 86 -2.12 -0.73 7.54
N SER A 87 -1.48 -1.89 7.44
CA SER A 87 -1.90 -3.12 8.12
C SER A 87 -0.75 -3.72 8.90
N ILE A 88 -1.09 -4.32 10.03
CA ILE A 88 -0.18 -5.02 10.94
C ILE A 88 -0.53 -6.50 11.05
N ARG A 89 -1.42 -6.99 10.19
CA ARG A 89 -1.80 -8.40 10.14
C ARG A 89 -0.59 -9.28 9.81
N PRO A 90 -0.30 -10.31 10.62
CA PRO A 90 0.81 -11.21 10.35
C PRO A 90 0.76 -11.83 8.94
N GLU A 91 -0.42 -12.22 8.47
CA GLU A 91 -0.64 -12.80 7.14
C GLU A 91 -0.36 -11.78 6.01
N GLU A 92 -0.70 -10.52 6.21
CA GLU A 92 -0.50 -9.45 5.22
C GLU A 92 0.97 -8.98 5.19
N LEU A 93 1.65 -9.00 6.35
CA LEU A 93 3.10 -8.79 6.44
C LEU A 93 3.88 -9.90 5.74
N GLN A 94 3.40 -11.14 5.80
CA GLN A 94 4.03 -12.27 5.12
C GLN A 94 3.77 -12.25 3.61
N ALA A 95 2.52 -12.06 3.20
CA ALA A 95 2.11 -12.03 1.81
C ALA A 95 0.88 -11.13 1.62
N PHE A 96 1.10 -9.89 1.19
CA PHE A 96 0.01 -8.95 0.96
C PHE A 96 -0.82 -9.37 -0.25
N ARG A 97 -2.02 -9.88 0.04
CA ARG A 97 -3.01 -10.35 -0.95
C ARG A 97 -4.06 -9.26 -1.18
N VAL A 98 -4.34 -9.01 -2.45
CA VAL A 98 -5.31 -8.01 -2.89
C VAL A 98 -6.02 -8.53 -4.13
N MET A 99 -7.16 -7.97 -4.50
CA MET A 99 -7.83 -8.33 -5.74
C MET A 99 -7.15 -7.64 -6.92
N CYS A 100 -7.05 -8.35 -8.04
CA CYS A 100 -6.71 -7.76 -9.32
C CYS A 100 -7.89 -6.94 -9.86
N ASP A 101 -7.65 -5.69 -10.22
CA ASP A 101 -8.67 -4.77 -10.73
C ASP A 101 -9.25 -5.18 -12.08
N PHE A 102 -8.62 -6.12 -12.79
CA PHE A 102 -9.09 -6.60 -14.10
C PHE A 102 -9.93 -7.87 -14.02
N CYS A 103 -9.49 -8.88 -13.27
CA CYS A 103 -10.15 -10.19 -13.23
C CYS A 103 -10.80 -10.51 -11.89
N LEU A 104 -10.64 -9.63 -10.89
CA LEU A 104 -11.18 -9.73 -9.54
C LEU A 104 -10.70 -10.95 -8.73
N LYS A 105 -9.75 -11.73 -9.26
CA LYS A 105 -9.08 -12.81 -8.52
C LYS A 105 -7.97 -12.24 -7.63
N SER A 106 -7.64 -12.97 -6.56
CA SER A 106 -6.55 -12.58 -5.67
C SER A 106 -5.20 -12.60 -6.39
N THR A 107 -4.36 -11.60 -6.11
CA THR A 107 -2.96 -11.46 -6.51
C THR A 107 -2.11 -11.15 -5.28
N ILE A 108 -0.81 -11.41 -5.35
CA ILE A 108 0.14 -11.18 -4.26
C ILE A 108 1.13 -10.09 -4.67
N LEU A 109 1.28 -9.05 -3.83
CA LEU A 109 2.22 -7.94 -4.05
C LEU A 109 3.57 -8.06 -3.32
N SER A 110 3.72 -9.03 -2.43
CA SER A 110 5.00 -9.31 -1.77
C SER A 110 6.05 -9.86 -2.76
N PRO A 111 7.37 -9.81 -2.45
CA PRO A 111 8.40 -10.42 -3.28
C PRO A 111 8.07 -11.86 -3.69
N GLY A 112 8.26 -12.20 -4.97
CA GLY A 112 7.89 -13.49 -5.55
C GLY A 112 6.40 -13.61 -5.96
N GLY A 113 5.59 -12.59 -5.68
CA GLY A 113 4.20 -12.51 -6.10
C GLY A 113 3.99 -12.28 -7.61
N ASP A 114 2.74 -12.46 -8.03
CA ASP A 114 2.29 -12.32 -9.42
C ASP A 114 1.67 -10.95 -9.73
N GLY A 115 1.49 -10.11 -8.71
CA GLY A 115 0.88 -8.81 -8.82
C GLY A 115 1.85 -7.71 -9.21
N LEU A 116 1.30 -6.64 -9.77
CA LEU A 116 1.97 -5.40 -10.10
C LEU A 116 1.12 -4.23 -9.58
N VAL A 117 1.81 -3.17 -9.16
CA VAL A 117 1.21 -1.88 -8.84
C VAL A 117 1.53 -0.91 -9.98
N LEU A 118 0.51 -0.22 -10.48
CA LEU A 118 0.64 0.82 -11.49
C LEU A 118 0.04 2.12 -10.97
N ASP A 119 0.83 3.18 -10.92
CA ASP A 119 0.29 4.53 -10.69
C ASP A 119 0.03 5.21 -12.04
N ILE A 120 -1.23 5.52 -12.32
CA ILE A 120 -1.70 6.17 -13.55
C ILE A 120 -1.99 7.64 -13.26
N ARG A 121 -1.51 8.53 -14.14
CA ARG A 121 -1.65 9.97 -13.99
C ARG A 121 -2.04 10.63 -15.29
N SER A 122 -2.80 11.70 -15.19
CA SER A 122 -2.96 12.65 -16.30
C SER A 122 -1.74 13.58 -16.33
N ASN A 123 -1.29 13.94 -17.54
CA ASN A 123 -0.17 14.86 -17.70
C ASN A 123 -0.42 16.20 -17.01
N ASP A 124 -1.68 16.67 -17.03
CA ASP A 124 -2.08 18.01 -16.59
C ASP A 124 -3.19 17.99 -15.51
N GLY A 125 -3.61 16.81 -15.06
CA GLY A 125 -4.61 16.64 -13.99
C GLY A 125 -4.00 16.57 -12.59
N ALA A 126 -4.80 16.91 -11.59
CA ALA A 126 -4.51 16.53 -10.21
C ALA A 126 -4.89 15.05 -10.00
N GLY A 127 -4.09 14.35 -9.21
CA GLY A 127 -4.33 12.98 -8.79
C GLY A 127 -3.50 11.96 -9.55
N ALA A 128 -3.07 10.95 -8.78
CA ALA A 128 -2.65 9.66 -9.30
C ALA A 128 -3.65 8.62 -8.81
N THR A 129 -4.08 7.73 -9.71
CA THR A 129 -4.83 6.53 -9.32
C THR A 129 -3.90 5.33 -9.33
N THR A 130 -4.10 4.41 -8.40
CA THR A 130 -3.33 3.16 -8.33
C THR A 130 -4.20 2.03 -8.86
N VAL A 131 -3.66 1.30 -9.83
CA VAL A 131 -4.24 0.05 -10.36
C VAL A 131 -3.36 -1.11 -9.90
N ILE A 132 -3.99 -2.13 -9.36
CA ILE A 132 -3.34 -3.37 -8.95
C ILE A 132 -3.82 -4.49 -9.87
N ALA A 133 -2.88 -5.20 -10.47
CA ALA A 133 -3.20 -6.22 -11.47
C ALA A 133 -2.28 -7.42 -11.38
N HIS A 134 -2.80 -8.59 -11.77
CA HIS A 134 -1.93 -9.69 -12.20
C HIS A 134 -1.07 -9.21 -13.37
N ARG A 135 0.18 -9.66 -13.38
CA ARG A 135 1.09 -9.45 -14.52
C ARG A 135 0.48 -9.91 -15.83
N GLU A 136 -0.17 -11.06 -15.84
CA GLU A 136 -0.81 -11.63 -17.04
C GLU A 136 -1.99 -10.77 -17.52
N CYS A 137 -2.88 -10.37 -16.61
CA CYS A 137 -4.03 -9.53 -16.96
C CYS A 137 -3.63 -8.18 -17.56
N LEU A 138 -2.52 -7.60 -17.07
CA LEU A 138 -1.97 -6.37 -17.62
C LEU A 138 -1.39 -6.59 -19.02
N VAL A 139 -0.59 -7.64 -19.22
CA VAL A 139 0.07 -7.95 -20.51
C VAL A 139 -0.97 -8.13 -21.62
N GLU A 140 -2.07 -8.82 -21.35
CA GLU A 140 -3.16 -9.00 -22.32
C GLU A 140 -3.81 -7.68 -22.77
N ARG A 141 -3.79 -6.66 -21.92
CA ARG A 141 -4.51 -5.39 -22.13
C ARG A 141 -3.63 -4.27 -22.67
N VAL A 142 -2.36 -4.22 -22.27
CA VAL A 142 -1.48 -3.12 -22.66
C VAL A 142 -1.17 -3.17 -24.14
N SER A 143 -1.19 -4.35 -24.80
CA SER A 143 -1.08 -4.47 -26.27
C SER A 143 -1.19 -5.92 -26.80
N PRO A 144 -2.28 -6.32 -27.46
CA PRO A 144 -2.36 -7.62 -28.13
C PRO A 144 -1.41 -7.79 -29.35
N GLY A 145 -0.78 -6.71 -29.84
CA GLY A 145 0.08 -6.73 -31.04
C GLY A 145 1.19 -5.67 -31.11
N SER A 146 1.50 -4.96 -30.03
CA SER A 146 2.49 -3.87 -30.08
C SER A 146 3.90 -4.40 -29.84
N VAL A 147 4.72 -4.29 -30.88
CA VAL A 147 6.16 -4.59 -30.86
C VAL A 147 6.99 -3.39 -30.34
N GLY A 148 6.35 -2.38 -29.78
CA GLY A 148 6.97 -1.13 -29.31
C GLY A 148 7.35 -1.18 -27.83
N GLN A 149 8.65 -1.31 -27.57
CA GLN A 149 9.32 -1.10 -26.27
C GLN A 149 8.78 -1.88 -25.07
N GLN A 150 8.80 -3.21 -25.22
CA GLN A 150 9.26 -4.16 -24.20
C GLN A 150 9.51 -3.60 -22.78
N ALA A 151 8.48 -3.64 -21.93
CA ALA A 151 8.67 -3.82 -20.49
C ALA A 151 9.29 -5.22 -20.28
N ARG A 152 10.62 -5.29 -20.46
CA ARG A 152 11.45 -6.49 -20.48
C ARG A 152 11.65 -7.08 -19.08
N ILE A 153 10.60 -7.23 -18.26
CA ILE A 153 10.74 -7.81 -16.93
C ILE A 153 9.55 -8.72 -16.63
N ARG A 154 9.67 -10.00 -17.00
CA ARG A 154 8.71 -11.05 -16.60
C ARG A 154 8.88 -11.48 -15.13
N LYS A 155 10.01 -11.14 -14.50
CA LYS A 155 10.35 -11.39 -13.09
C LYS A 155 11.12 -10.21 -12.52
N VAL A 156 10.64 -9.62 -11.43
CA VAL A 156 11.39 -8.67 -10.60
C VAL A 156 11.92 -9.45 -9.40
N GLY A 157 13.24 -9.43 -9.17
CA GLY A 157 13.90 -10.21 -8.09
C GLY A 157 14.76 -11.37 -8.60
N ARG A 158 15.65 -11.90 -7.75
CA ARG A 158 16.56 -13.01 -8.09
C ARG A 158 15.79 -14.34 -8.20
N PRO A 159 16.26 -15.26 -9.08
CA PRO A 159 15.57 -16.52 -9.41
C PRO A 159 15.41 -17.47 -8.24
#